data_AF-A0A6U1WR11-F1
#
_entry.id   AF-A0A6U1WR11-F1
#
_cell.length_a   1.000
_cell.length_b   1.000
_cell.length_c   1.000
_cell.angle_alpha   90.00
_cell.angle_beta   90.00
_cell.angle_gamma   90.00
#
_symmetry.space_group_name_H-M   'P 1'
#
loop_
_entity.id
_entity.type
_entity.pdbx_description
1 polymer ?
#
loop_
_entity_poly.entity_id
_entity_poly.type
_entity_poly.pdbx_seq_one_letter_code
_entity_poly.pdbx_strand_id
1 'polypeptide(L)'
;QPKCGTGSIEKSVTWGLNCELADMAPYQQEMDKIQVPLYYKTRTFECPDNRRVFRSHSKDSGLVKAAVDASFPQRHDEERCLVITAVRNPLLSIPSLFFEENKARYCDGAQSEEEVLADYEKFLGHNGGPPRQVETTAHVLKEFGVRDIAGAMDRLTGRGYAFFREPAADGPWAGCELLFLQIDYDEANSNLDIGLDHAVEGISMLPLESRQEICPKAAVNYRAMIEHEIKQEHIDRFDETHPEMGVIISYYKKLRRERKE
;
A
#
# COMPACT_ATOMS: atom_id res chain seq x y z
N GLN A 1 0.10 3.96 -0.20
CA GLN A 1 1.09 3.22 -1.02
C GLN A 1 1.13 3.72 -2.46
N PRO A 2 2.29 3.77 -3.11
CA PRO A 2 2.41 4.17 -4.51
C PRO A 2 1.65 3.16 -5.35
N LYS A 3 0.41 3.53 -5.70
CA LYS A 3 -0.66 2.97 -6.55
C LYS A 3 -0.65 1.49 -6.99
N CYS A 4 0.48 0.82 -7.05
CA CYS A 4 0.67 -0.54 -7.53
C CYS A 4 0.64 -1.63 -6.43
N GLY A 5 0.02 -1.38 -5.27
CA GLY A 5 -0.08 -2.38 -4.19
C GLY A 5 -1.51 -2.56 -3.71
N THR A 6 -2.08 -1.51 -3.14
CA THR A 6 -3.47 -1.56 -2.61
C THR A 6 -4.52 -1.88 -3.67
N GLY A 7 -4.34 -1.46 -4.92
CA GLY A 7 -5.29 -1.76 -6.00
C GLY A 7 -5.24 -3.24 -6.42
N SER A 8 -4.04 -3.81 -6.45
CA SER A 8 -3.80 -5.21 -6.78
C SER A 8 -4.27 -6.13 -5.66
N ILE A 9 -4.00 -5.76 -4.41
CA ILE A 9 -4.52 -6.45 -3.23
C ILE A 9 -6.05 -6.37 -3.21
N GLU A 10 -6.64 -5.18 -3.37
CA GLU A 10 -8.10 -5.03 -3.49
C GLU A 10 -8.64 -5.97 -4.56
N LYS A 11 -8.12 -5.90 -5.79
CA LYS A 11 -8.61 -6.69 -6.90
C LYS A 11 -8.47 -8.20 -6.66
N SER A 12 -7.35 -8.64 -6.10
CA SER A 12 -7.09 -10.05 -5.80
C SER A 12 -8.06 -10.56 -4.73
N VAL A 13 -8.25 -9.79 -3.65
CA VAL A 13 -9.18 -10.14 -2.57
C VAL A 13 -10.62 -10.12 -3.06
N THR A 14 -11.05 -9.05 -3.74
CA THR A 14 -12.43 -8.95 -4.23
C THR A 14 -12.74 -9.99 -5.29
N TRP A 15 -11.79 -10.35 -6.15
CA TRP A 15 -12.01 -11.40 -7.15
C TRP A 15 -12.01 -12.78 -6.50
N GLY A 16 -11.05 -13.10 -5.64
CA GLY A 16 -10.99 -14.38 -4.92
C GLY A 16 -12.22 -14.63 -4.05
N LEU A 17 -12.81 -13.57 -3.49
CA LEU A 17 -14.04 -13.62 -2.71
C LEU A 17 -15.32 -13.43 -3.53
N ASN A 18 -15.23 -13.26 -4.85
CA ASN A 18 -16.39 -12.99 -5.73
C ASN A 18 -17.27 -11.80 -5.25
N CYS A 19 -16.64 -10.70 -4.86
CA CYS A 19 -17.33 -9.52 -4.35
C CYS A 19 -17.82 -8.59 -5.48
N GLU A 20 -18.92 -7.90 -5.21
CA GLU A 20 -19.46 -6.83 -6.04
C GLU A 20 -19.28 -5.47 -5.37
N LEU A 21 -19.20 -4.40 -6.16
CA LEU A 21 -19.09 -3.05 -5.61
C LEU A 21 -20.39 -2.68 -4.88
N ALA A 22 -20.29 -2.32 -3.61
CA ALA A 22 -21.42 -1.96 -2.78
C ALA A 22 -22.03 -0.60 -3.19
N ASP A 23 -23.30 -0.38 -2.85
CA ASP A 23 -23.87 0.97 -2.86
C ASP A 23 -23.16 1.83 -1.80
N MET A 24 -22.57 2.93 -2.26
CA MET A 24 -21.82 3.85 -1.42
C MET A 24 -22.69 4.93 -0.77
N ALA A 25 -23.98 5.03 -1.12
CA ALA A 25 -24.87 6.04 -0.55
C ALA A 25 -25.02 5.95 0.99
N PRO A 26 -25.19 4.76 1.60
CA PRO A 26 -25.23 4.63 3.07
C PRO A 26 -23.91 5.05 3.74
N TYR A 27 -22.78 4.72 3.10
CA TYR A 27 -21.45 5.11 3.58
C TYR A 27 -21.23 6.62 3.51
N GLN A 28 -21.62 7.26 2.42
CA GLN A 28 -21.47 8.71 2.26
C GLN A 28 -22.20 9.47 3.36
N GLN A 29 -23.40 9.02 3.74
CA GLN A 29 -24.18 9.64 4.82
C GLN A 29 -23.46 9.56 6.17
N GLU A 30 -22.82 8.44 6.51
CA GLU A 30 -22.06 8.33 7.76
C GLU A 30 -20.78 9.16 7.72
N MET A 31 -20.09 9.19 6.58
CA MET A 31 -18.89 10.00 6.39
C MET A 31 -19.15 11.50 6.56
N ASP A 32 -20.28 11.98 6.06
CA ASP A 32 -20.69 13.39 6.20
C ASP A 32 -20.88 13.78 7.67
N LYS A 33 -21.30 12.85 8.54
CA LYS A 33 -21.47 13.10 9.99
C LYS A 33 -20.13 13.25 10.71
N ILE A 34 -19.13 12.47 10.30
CA ILE A 34 -17.82 12.44 10.98
C ILE A 34 -16.81 13.45 10.41
N GLN A 35 -17.23 14.26 9.43
CA GLN A 35 -16.43 15.32 8.80
C GLN A 35 -15.04 14.84 8.32
N VAL A 36 -14.90 13.54 8.01
CA VAL A 36 -13.64 13.02 7.50
C VAL A 36 -13.46 13.57 6.08
N PRO A 37 -12.32 14.23 5.78
CA PRO A 37 -12.10 14.81 4.47
C PRO A 37 -12.31 13.76 3.36
N LEU A 38 -13.27 14.04 2.48
CA LEU A 38 -13.67 13.26 1.29
C LEU A 38 -12.53 12.92 0.31
N TYR A 39 -11.30 13.31 0.62
CA TYR A 39 -10.14 13.22 -0.27
C TYR A 39 -9.63 11.79 -0.49
N TYR A 40 -10.12 10.81 0.28
CA TYR A 40 -9.66 9.43 0.19
C TYR A 40 -10.71 8.54 -0.49
N LYS A 41 -10.30 7.90 -1.59
CA LYS A 41 -11.12 6.98 -2.39
C LYS A 41 -11.40 5.69 -1.62
N THR A 42 -12.31 5.74 -0.66
CA THR A 42 -12.85 4.52 -0.03
C THR A 42 -13.71 3.79 -1.04
N ARG A 43 -13.55 2.47 -1.11
CA ARG A 43 -14.43 1.56 -1.86
C ARG A 43 -14.86 0.46 -0.92
N THR A 44 -16.12 0.10 -0.99
CA THR A 44 -16.70 -1.00 -0.22
C THR A 44 -17.26 -2.02 -1.20
N PHE A 45 -17.11 -3.30 -0.86
CA PHE A 45 -17.54 -4.42 -1.67
C PHE A 45 -18.31 -5.41 -0.79
N GLU A 46 -19.42 -5.91 -1.32
CA GLU A 46 -20.21 -6.98 -0.70
C GLU A 46 -19.83 -8.30 -1.35
N CYS A 47 -19.59 -9.33 -0.54
CA CYS A 47 -19.19 -10.64 -0.99
C CYS A 47 -20.20 -11.69 -0.49
N PRO A 48 -20.19 -12.91 -1.06
CA PRO A 48 -20.97 -14.03 -0.55
C PRO A 48 -20.73 -14.29 0.94
N ASP A 49 -21.65 -15.03 1.56
CA ASP A 49 -21.63 -15.37 2.98
C ASP A 49 -21.60 -14.15 3.92
N ASN A 50 -22.22 -13.05 3.49
CA ASN A 50 -22.28 -11.76 4.20
C ASN A 50 -20.89 -11.18 4.54
N ARG A 51 -19.85 -11.54 3.78
CA ARG A 51 -18.52 -10.95 3.94
C ARG A 51 -18.49 -9.56 3.31
N ARG A 52 -17.64 -8.69 3.85
CA ARG A 52 -17.43 -7.34 3.34
C ARG A 52 -15.95 -7.03 3.23
N VAL A 53 -15.58 -6.36 2.15
CA VAL A 53 -14.22 -5.83 1.94
C VAL A 53 -14.34 -4.33 1.76
N PHE A 54 -13.46 -3.57 2.39
CA PHE A 54 -13.32 -2.16 2.07
C PHE A 54 -11.85 -1.77 1.97
N ARG A 55 -11.56 -0.79 1.12
CA ARG A 55 -10.23 -0.21 0.97
C ARG A 55 -10.28 1.24 1.40
N SER A 56 -9.33 1.66 2.24
CA SER A 56 -9.09 3.06 2.57
C SER A 56 -7.66 3.47 2.21
N HIS A 57 -7.48 4.74 1.83
CA HIS A 57 -6.18 5.40 1.73
C HIS A 57 -5.98 6.46 2.82
N SER A 58 -6.93 6.58 3.75
CA SER A 58 -6.86 7.53 4.86
C SER A 58 -5.93 7.01 5.94
N LYS A 59 -5.14 7.91 6.53
CA LYS A 59 -4.40 7.64 7.77
C LYS A 59 -5.32 7.49 8.99
N ASP A 60 -6.55 8.01 8.90
CA ASP A 60 -7.60 7.86 9.90
C ASP A 60 -8.46 6.63 9.58
N SER A 61 -7.80 5.50 9.36
CA SER A 61 -8.45 4.29 8.83
C SER A 61 -9.47 3.71 9.80
N GLY A 62 -9.25 3.87 11.12
CA GLY A 62 -10.22 3.50 12.14
C GLY A 62 -11.53 4.29 12.08
N LEU A 63 -11.50 5.59 11.72
CA LEU A 63 -12.73 6.38 11.53
C LEU A 63 -13.51 5.89 10.31
N VAL A 64 -12.80 5.55 9.24
CA VAL A 64 -13.41 4.95 8.04
C VAL A 64 -14.06 3.61 8.37
N LYS A 65 -13.37 2.76 9.14
CA LYS A 65 -13.92 1.48 9.62
C LYS A 65 -15.21 1.69 10.43
N ALA A 66 -15.21 2.64 11.37
CA ALA A 66 -16.39 2.94 12.18
C ALA A 66 -17.58 3.41 11.33
N ALA A 67 -17.33 4.25 10.31
CA ALA A 67 -18.37 4.66 9.37
C ALA A 67 -18.92 3.48 8.56
N VAL A 68 -18.04 2.62 8.03
CA VAL A 68 -18.45 1.39 7.31
C VAL A 68 -19.29 0.49 8.22
N ASP A 69 -18.88 0.26 9.46
CA ASP A 69 -19.64 -0.56 10.42
C ASP A 69 -21.03 0.03 10.70
N ALA A 70 -21.11 1.35 10.89
CA ALA A 70 -22.36 2.05 11.16
C ALA A 70 -23.33 2.02 9.97
N SER A 71 -22.81 2.12 8.74
CA SER A 71 -23.61 2.03 7.52
C SER A 71 -24.18 0.63 7.28
N PHE A 72 -23.58 -0.40 7.88
CA PHE A 72 -23.92 -1.79 7.62
C PHE A 72 -23.96 -2.63 8.91
N PRO A 73 -24.96 -2.40 9.79
CA PRO A 73 -24.97 -2.90 11.17
C PRO A 73 -25.28 -4.39 11.32
N GLN A 74 -25.57 -5.12 10.23
CA GLN A 74 -25.75 -6.57 10.29
C GLN A 74 -24.40 -7.25 10.54
N ARG A 75 -24.03 -7.35 11.81
CA ARG A 75 -22.89 -8.13 12.29
C ARG A 75 -23.33 -9.54 12.66
N HIS A 76 -22.52 -10.54 12.29
CA HIS A 76 -22.71 -11.93 12.74
C HIS A 76 -21.82 -12.24 13.95
N ASP A 77 -22.25 -13.17 14.80
CA ASP A 77 -21.61 -13.50 16.08
C ASP A 77 -20.23 -14.19 15.95
N GLU A 78 -19.75 -14.49 14.73
CA GLU A 78 -18.47 -15.16 14.44
C GLU A 78 -17.52 -14.30 13.58
N GLU A 79 -17.51 -12.98 13.77
CA GLU A 79 -16.72 -12.06 12.95
C GLU A 79 -15.20 -12.25 13.13
N ARG A 80 -14.57 -12.93 12.17
CA ARG A 80 -13.13 -12.80 11.90
C ARG A 80 -12.89 -11.52 11.12
N CYS A 81 -12.17 -10.57 11.72
CA CYS A 81 -11.77 -9.34 11.07
C CYS A 81 -10.28 -9.38 10.72
N LEU A 82 -9.95 -9.20 9.43
CA LEU A 82 -8.58 -9.06 8.95
C LEU A 82 -8.38 -7.68 8.32
N VAL A 83 -7.33 -6.99 8.76
CA VAL A 83 -6.83 -5.76 8.15
C VAL A 83 -5.59 -6.10 7.36
N ILE A 84 -5.49 -5.60 6.14
CA ILE A 84 -4.31 -5.79 5.30
C ILE A 84 -3.65 -4.42 5.12
N THR A 85 -2.43 -4.30 5.61
CA THR A 85 -1.56 -3.18 5.24
C THR A 85 -0.28 -3.73 4.66
N ALA A 86 0.47 -2.88 3.98
CA ALA A 86 1.65 -3.35 3.30
C ALA A 86 2.71 -2.26 3.16
N VAL A 87 3.88 -2.69 2.72
CA VAL A 87 4.99 -1.87 2.29
C VAL A 87 5.46 -2.36 0.93
N ARG A 88 6.02 -1.45 0.14
CA ARG A 88 6.66 -1.74 -1.14
C ARG A 88 8.02 -1.06 -1.16
N ASN A 89 8.98 -1.61 -1.90
CA ASN A 89 10.29 -1.03 -2.07
C ASN A 89 10.21 0.40 -2.64
N PRO A 90 10.53 1.44 -1.85
CA PRO A 90 10.50 2.82 -2.31
C PRO A 90 11.45 3.07 -3.48
N LEU A 91 12.54 2.30 -3.57
CA LEU A 91 13.52 2.40 -4.67
C LEU A 91 12.93 1.98 -6.02
N LEU A 92 11.86 1.18 -6.03
CA LEU A 92 11.14 0.78 -7.25
C LEU A 92 9.85 1.56 -7.41
N SER A 93 9.18 1.84 -6.30
CA SER A 93 7.84 2.36 -6.34
C SER A 93 7.75 3.87 -6.54
N ILE A 94 8.77 4.63 -6.13
CA ILE A 94 8.85 6.08 -6.38
C ILE A 94 9.08 6.37 -7.87
N PRO A 95 10.06 5.76 -8.56
CA PRO A 95 10.17 5.85 -10.02
C PRO A 95 8.86 5.45 -10.73
N SER A 96 8.23 4.35 -10.27
CA SER A 96 6.96 3.91 -10.84
C SER A 96 5.83 4.91 -10.64
N LEU A 97 5.81 5.67 -9.55
CA LEU A 97 4.80 6.70 -9.30
C LEU A 97 5.02 7.88 -10.25
N PHE A 98 6.25 8.39 -10.31
CA PHE A 98 6.61 9.46 -11.24
C PHE A 98 6.26 9.10 -12.68
N PHE A 99 6.60 7.89 -13.12
CA PHE A 99 6.29 7.44 -14.47
C PHE A 99 4.78 7.32 -14.72
N GLU A 100 4.00 6.84 -13.76
CA GLU A 100 2.55 6.76 -13.87
C GLU A 100 1.91 8.16 -14.00
N GLU A 101 2.34 9.12 -13.20
CA GLU A 101 1.84 10.50 -13.24
C GLU A 101 2.18 11.20 -14.57
N ASN A 102 3.27 10.79 -15.21
CA ASN A 102 3.76 11.38 -16.46
C ASN A 102 3.65 10.42 -17.66
N LYS A 103 2.83 9.37 -17.55
CA LYS A 103 2.75 8.30 -18.56
C LYS A 103 2.44 8.86 -19.94
N ALA A 104 1.50 9.80 -20.05
CA ALA A 104 1.11 10.40 -21.32
C ALA A 104 2.28 11.15 -22.00
N ARG A 105 3.25 11.65 -21.23
CA ARG A 105 4.43 12.36 -21.74
C ARG A 105 5.53 11.40 -22.15
N TYR A 106 5.85 10.40 -21.33
CA TYR A 106 7.06 9.60 -21.50
C TYR A 106 6.85 8.23 -22.17
N CYS A 107 5.62 7.74 -22.28
CA CYS A 107 5.35 6.36 -22.73
C CYS A 107 5.72 6.09 -24.20
N ASP A 108 5.79 7.13 -25.04
CA ASP A 108 6.21 7.01 -26.45
C ASP A 108 7.74 6.92 -26.62
N GLY A 109 8.52 7.19 -25.57
CA GLY A 109 9.97 7.15 -25.57
C GLY A 109 10.65 8.30 -26.32
N ALA A 110 9.94 9.42 -26.57
CA ALA A 110 10.48 10.52 -27.36
C ALA A 110 11.53 11.38 -26.62
N GLN A 111 11.47 11.42 -25.28
CA GLN A 111 12.38 12.22 -24.45
C GLN A 111 13.71 11.50 -24.21
N SER A 112 14.78 12.29 -24.10
CA SER A 112 16.10 11.75 -23.76
C SER A 112 16.16 11.31 -22.30
N GLU A 113 17.11 10.44 -21.99
CA GLU A 113 17.34 9.97 -20.62
C GLU A 113 17.65 11.15 -19.67
N GLU A 114 18.46 12.11 -20.11
CA GLU A 114 18.85 13.28 -19.33
C GLU A 114 17.65 14.17 -18.99
N GLU A 115 16.73 14.37 -19.94
CA GLU A 115 15.50 15.14 -19.71
C GLU A 115 14.64 14.47 -18.64
N VAL A 116 14.45 13.15 -18.76
CA VAL A 116 13.63 12.37 -17.82
C VAL A 116 14.25 12.36 -16.42
N LEU A 117 15.57 12.19 -16.31
CA LEU A 117 16.27 12.20 -15.03
C LEU A 117 16.23 13.58 -14.36
N ALA A 118 16.34 14.66 -15.12
CA ALA A 118 16.22 16.02 -14.58
C ALA A 118 14.81 16.28 -14.01
N ASP A 119 13.77 15.87 -14.73
CA ASP A 119 12.39 15.96 -14.26
C ASP A 119 12.13 15.06 -13.04
N TYR A 120 12.74 13.87 -13.01
CA TYR A 120 12.65 12.94 -11.88
C TYR A 120 13.34 13.50 -10.62
N GLU A 121 14.51 14.12 -10.73
CA GLU A 121 15.18 14.77 -9.59
C GLU A 121 14.33 15.92 -9.04
N LYS A 122 13.70 16.71 -9.93
CA LYS A 122 12.76 17.75 -9.52
C LYS A 122 11.56 17.15 -8.78
N PHE A 123 11.04 16.01 -9.24
CA PHE A 123 9.98 15.29 -8.55
C PHE A 123 10.40 14.82 -7.15
N LEU A 124 11.57 14.20 -7.02
CA LEU A 124 12.12 13.78 -5.71
C LEU A 124 12.25 14.97 -4.75
N GLY A 125 12.60 16.14 -5.28
CA GLY A 125 12.76 17.35 -4.49
C GLY A 125 11.46 18.01 -4.00
N HIS A 126 10.32 17.80 -4.66
CA HIS A 126 9.11 18.62 -4.43
C HIS A 126 7.82 17.81 -4.23
N ASN A 127 7.79 16.52 -4.55
CA ASN A 127 6.57 15.74 -4.49
C ASN A 127 6.38 15.10 -3.11
N GLY A 128 5.31 15.50 -2.40
CA GLY A 128 4.94 14.92 -1.10
C GLY A 128 4.13 13.62 -1.18
N GLY A 129 3.92 13.06 -2.37
CA GLY A 129 3.14 11.84 -2.61
C GLY A 129 3.78 10.58 -2.00
N PRO A 130 5.04 10.26 -2.31
CA PRO A 130 5.73 9.10 -1.72
C PRO A 130 5.70 9.03 -0.18
N PRO A 131 6.06 10.09 0.57
CA PRO A 131 6.13 9.99 2.02
C PRO A 131 4.75 9.85 2.69
N ARG A 132 3.71 10.57 2.20
CA ARG A 132 2.31 10.40 2.67
C ARG A 132 1.78 8.97 2.55
N GLN A 133 2.29 8.20 1.60
CA GLN A 133 1.87 6.84 1.39
C GLN A 133 2.42 5.85 2.41
N VAL A 134 3.57 6.19 3.00
CA VAL A 134 4.17 5.44 4.11
C VAL A 134 3.47 5.82 5.42
N GLU A 135 3.11 7.10 5.58
CA GLU A 135 2.34 7.61 6.74
C GLU A 135 1.10 6.74 7.01
N THR A 136 0.29 6.45 5.97
CA THR A 136 -0.88 5.58 6.13
C THR A 136 -0.53 4.20 6.70
N THR A 137 0.52 3.55 6.17
CA THR A 137 0.96 2.24 6.66
C THR A 137 1.42 2.33 8.11
N ALA A 138 2.20 3.36 8.45
CA ALA A 138 2.70 3.58 9.81
C ALA A 138 1.55 3.84 10.81
N HIS A 139 0.54 4.62 10.40
CA HIS A 139 -0.65 4.87 11.21
C HIS A 139 -1.44 3.59 11.47
N VAL A 140 -1.69 2.76 10.46
CA VAL A 140 -2.36 1.47 10.64
C VAL A 140 -1.56 0.56 11.57
N LEU A 141 -0.24 0.46 11.38
CA LEU A 141 0.62 -0.32 12.28
C LEU A 141 0.47 0.15 13.75
N LYS A 142 0.43 1.46 13.97
CA LYS A 142 0.24 2.06 15.31
C LYS A 142 -1.12 1.73 15.92
N GLU A 143 -2.18 1.67 15.11
CA GLU A 143 -3.51 1.24 15.56
C GLU A 143 -3.52 -0.22 16.07
N PHE A 144 -2.52 -1.02 15.69
CA PHE A 144 -2.29 -2.41 16.12
C PHE A 144 -1.10 -2.55 17.10
N GLY A 145 -0.79 -1.50 17.85
CA GLY A 145 0.21 -1.54 18.93
C GLY A 145 1.67 -1.39 18.49
N VAL A 146 1.94 -1.29 17.18
CA VAL A 146 3.31 -1.17 16.66
C VAL A 146 3.81 0.26 16.86
N ARG A 147 4.81 0.42 17.73
CA ARG A 147 5.47 1.71 17.99
C ARG A 147 6.80 1.88 17.29
N ASP A 148 7.39 0.77 16.84
CA ASP A 148 8.67 0.73 16.15
C ASP A 148 8.47 0.14 14.75
N ILE A 149 8.50 1.01 13.74
CA ILE A 149 8.36 0.59 12.35
C ILE A 149 9.58 -0.20 11.87
N ALA A 150 10.79 0.06 12.39
CA ALA A 150 11.97 -0.71 12.03
C ALA A 150 11.82 -2.16 12.48
N GLY A 151 11.44 -2.38 13.74
CA GLY A 151 11.11 -3.70 14.24
C GLY A 151 9.98 -4.39 13.46
N ALA A 152 8.96 -3.65 13.02
CA ALA A 152 7.90 -4.21 12.17
C ALA A 152 8.42 -4.65 10.79
N MET A 153 9.30 -3.85 10.17
CA MET A 153 9.96 -4.20 8.92
C MET A 153 10.87 -5.42 9.09
N ASP A 154 11.62 -5.51 10.19
CA ASP A 154 12.49 -6.67 10.47
C ASP A 154 11.69 -7.97 10.58
N ARG A 155 10.44 -7.93 11.08
CA ARG A 155 9.55 -9.10 11.11
C ARG A 155 9.13 -9.60 9.72
N LEU A 156 9.27 -8.79 8.68
CA LEU A 156 9.03 -9.23 7.29
C LEU A 156 10.23 -10.02 6.74
N THR A 157 11.39 -9.94 7.38
CA THR A 157 12.60 -10.64 6.94
C THR A 157 12.38 -12.15 6.92
N GLY A 158 12.68 -12.79 5.79
CA GLY A 158 12.63 -14.25 5.62
C GLY A 158 11.27 -14.82 5.19
N ARG A 159 10.18 -14.06 5.27
CA ARG A 159 8.85 -14.53 4.78
C ARG A 159 8.06 -13.50 3.98
N GLY A 160 8.35 -12.21 4.12
CA GLY A 160 7.63 -11.14 3.42
C GLY A 160 6.25 -10.81 4.01
N TYR A 161 5.89 -11.35 5.17
CA TYR A 161 4.63 -11.04 5.85
C TYR A 161 4.74 -11.23 7.37
N ALA A 162 3.91 -10.51 8.13
CA ALA A 162 3.83 -10.61 9.59
C ALA A 162 2.42 -10.29 10.09
N PHE A 163 2.02 -10.94 11.19
CA PHE A 163 0.75 -10.66 11.87
C PHE A 163 0.94 -9.82 13.14
N PHE A 164 0.00 -8.90 13.38
CA PHE A 164 -0.12 -8.12 14.61
C PHE A 164 -1.55 -8.24 15.14
N ARG A 165 -1.70 -8.54 16.43
CA ARG A 165 -2.98 -8.94 17.05
C ARG A 165 -3.35 -8.09 18.27
N GLU A 166 -2.75 -6.91 18.38
CA GLU A 166 -2.88 -6.03 19.54
C GLU A 166 -3.57 -4.69 19.18
N PRO A 167 -4.75 -4.69 18.54
CA PRO A 167 -5.52 -3.46 18.43
C PRO A 167 -6.01 -3.01 19.81
N ALA A 168 -6.33 -1.73 19.94
CA ALA A 168 -7.01 -1.23 21.14
C ALA A 168 -8.34 -1.97 21.34
N ALA A 169 -8.59 -2.49 22.55
CA ALA A 169 -9.74 -3.33 22.87
C ALA A 169 -11.10 -2.62 22.73
N ASP A 170 -11.11 -1.29 22.85
CA ASP A 170 -12.26 -0.40 22.69
C ASP A 170 -12.21 0.40 21.38
N GLY A 171 -11.26 0.08 20.50
CA GLY A 171 -11.07 0.77 19.22
C GLY A 171 -11.92 0.19 18.07
N PRO A 172 -11.98 0.88 16.92
CA PRO A 172 -12.71 0.43 15.73
C PRO A 172 -12.17 -0.89 15.14
N TRP A 173 -10.97 -1.28 15.55
CA TRP A 173 -10.27 -2.50 15.16
C TRP A 173 -10.28 -3.59 16.24
N ALA A 174 -11.05 -3.42 17.32
CA ALA A 174 -11.16 -4.42 18.38
C ALA A 174 -11.56 -5.79 17.78
N GLY A 175 -10.80 -6.83 18.13
CA GLY A 175 -11.01 -8.19 17.61
C GLY A 175 -10.46 -8.44 16.19
N CYS A 176 -9.83 -7.45 15.55
CA CYS A 176 -9.18 -7.63 14.26
C CYS A 176 -7.72 -8.12 14.38
N GLU A 177 -7.25 -8.81 13.35
CA GLU A 177 -5.83 -9.08 13.12
C GLU A 177 -5.32 -8.19 11.98
N LEU A 178 -4.07 -7.73 12.09
CA LEU A 178 -3.39 -7.02 11.01
C LEU A 178 -2.39 -7.94 10.34
N LEU A 179 -2.57 -8.17 9.04
CA LEU A 179 -1.58 -8.73 8.15
C LEU A 179 -0.76 -7.59 7.52
N PHE A 180 0.53 -7.53 7.87
CA PHE A 180 1.50 -6.62 7.28
C PHE A 180 2.33 -7.35 6.23
N LEU A 181 2.37 -6.81 5.00
CA LEU A 181 3.00 -7.47 3.85
C LEU A 181 4.12 -6.65 3.24
N GLN A 182 5.17 -7.31 2.78
CA GLN A 182 6.11 -6.80 1.79
C GLN A 182 5.65 -7.22 0.40
N ILE A 183 5.09 -6.30 -0.39
CA ILE A 183 4.43 -6.64 -1.67
C ILE A 183 5.42 -7.19 -2.69
N ASP A 184 6.68 -6.78 -2.62
CA ASP A 184 7.75 -7.16 -3.55
C ASP A 184 8.81 -8.01 -2.84
N TYR A 185 8.36 -8.95 -2.03
CA TYR A 185 9.24 -9.85 -1.30
C TYR A 185 9.95 -10.85 -2.24
N ASP A 186 9.18 -11.48 -3.14
CA ASP A 186 9.65 -12.40 -4.16
C ASP A 186 8.92 -12.14 -5.50
N GLU A 187 9.47 -12.61 -6.61
CA GLU A 187 8.92 -12.33 -7.96
C GLU A 187 7.51 -12.91 -8.17
N ALA A 188 7.18 -14.00 -7.48
CA ALA A 188 5.88 -14.65 -7.56
C ALA A 188 4.85 -14.05 -6.59
N ASN A 189 5.27 -13.15 -5.69
CA ASN A 189 4.48 -12.63 -4.56
C ASN A 189 3.85 -13.72 -3.69
N SER A 190 4.53 -14.87 -3.58
CA SER A 190 4.03 -16.05 -2.88
C SER A 190 3.78 -15.81 -1.39
N ASN A 191 4.52 -14.86 -0.80
CA ASN A 191 4.32 -14.41 0.58
C ASN A 191 2.92 -13.87 0.84
N LEU A 192 2.27 -13.29 -0.17
CA LEU A 192 0.94 -12.71 -0.03
C LEU A 192 -0.13 -13.79 -0.03
N ASP A 193 0.01 -14.77 -0.93
CA ASP A 193 -0.87 -15.95 -0.99
C ASP A 193 -0.81 -16.70 0.35
N ILE A 194 0.40 -16.98 0.86
CA ILE A 194 0.59 -17.65 2.16
C ILE A 194 0.05 -16.80 3.32
N GLY A 195 0.28 -15.50 3.29
CA GLY A 195 -0.20 -14.57 4.33
C GLY A 195 -1.73 -14.51 4.37
N LEU A 196 -2.38 -14.51 3.21
CA LEU A 196 -3.84 -14.48 3.11
C LEU A 196 -4.49 -15.83 3.40
N ASP A 197 -3.85 -16.95 3.07
CA ASP A 197 -4.38 -18.30 3.29
C ASP A 197 -4.78 -18.54 4.76
N HIS A 198 -4.09 -17.89 5.70
CA HIS A 198 -4.45 -17.92 7.12
C HIS A 198 -5.88 -17.40 7.42
N ALA A 199 -6.36 -16.44 6.64
CA ALA A 199 -7.61 -15.75 6.87
C ALA A 199 -8.68 -16.06 5.82
N VAL A 200 -8.28 -16.20 4.55
CA VAL A 200 -9.14 -16.57 3.43
C VAL A 200 -8.36 -17.48 2.49
N GLU A 201 -8.77 -18.73 2.42
CA GLU A 201 -8.21 -19.71 1.48
C GLU A 201 -8.51 -19.32 0.02
N GLY A 202 -7.56 -19.63 -0.88
CA GLY A 202 -7.76 -19.55 -2.32
C GLY A 202 -7.64 -18.14 -2.94
N ILE A 203 -7.16 -17.14 -2.18
CA ILE A 203 -6.80 -15.84 -2.77
C ILE A 203 -5.36 -15.90 -3.27
N SER A 204 -5.19 -15.73 -4.58
CA SER A 204 -3.87 -15.53 -5.20
C SER A 204 -3.71 -14.11 -5.71
N MET A 205 -2.50 -13.57 -5.55
CA MET A 205 -2.17 -12.26 -6.10
C MET A 205 -2.20 -12.27 -7.61
N LEU A 206 -2.87 -11.26 -8.17
CA LEU A 206 -2.85 -11.05 -9.60
C LEU A 206 -1.49 -10.52 -10.05
N PRO A 207 -0.91 -11.08 -11.13
CA PRO A 207 0.32 -10.57 -11.69
C PRO A 207 0.10 -9.11 -12.11
N LEU A 208 1.11 -8.29 -11.84
CA LEU A 208 1.13 -6.90 -12.26
C LEU A 208 2.00 -6.78 -13.51
N GLU A 209 1.44 -6.19 -14.55
CA GLU A 209 2.22 -5.79 -15.72
C GLU A 209 3.28 -4.76 -15.28
N SER A 210 4.51 -5.02 -15.68
CA SER A 210 5.63 -4.10 -15.48
C SER A 210 5.43 -2.83 -16.31
N ARG A 211 6.08 -1.73 -15.91
CA ARG A 211 6.02 -0.48 -16.67
C ARG A 211 6.67 -0.61 -18.05
N GLN A 212 7.66 -1.48 -18.17
CA GLN A 212 8.29 -1.81 -19.45
C GLN A 212 7.33 -2.54 -20.39
N GLU A 213 6.44 -3.40 -19.88
CA GLU A 213 5.42 -4.05 -20.72
C GLU A 213 4.34 -3.07 -21.18
N ILE A 214 3.91 -2.16 -20.28
CA ILE A 214 2.90 -1.15 -20.60
C ILE A 214 3.43 -0.07 -21.57
N CYS A 215 4.71 0.32 -21.43
CA CYS A 215 5.36 1.38 -22.19
C CYS A 215 6.74 0.93 -22.71
N PRO A 216 6.79 0.00 -23.69
CA PRO A 216 8.04 -0.62 -24.13
C PRO A 216 9.03 0.36 -24.74
N LYS A 217 8.54 1.42 -25.39
CA LYS A 217 9.40 2.47 -25.98
C LYS A 217 10.13 3.31 -24.93
N ALA A 218 9.60 3.37 -23.71
CA ALA A 218 10.17 4.11 -22.59
C ALA A 218 11.03 3.24 -21.66
N ALA A 219 11.28 1.98 -22.01
CA ALA A 219 11.93 1.02 -21.11
C ALA A 219 13.34 1.45 -20.66
N VAL A 220 14.09 2.13 -21.53
CA VAL A 220 15.42 2.69 -21.20
C VAL A 220 15.29 3.79 -20.15
N ASN A 221 14.44 4.79 -20.40
CA ASN A 221 14.17 5.90 -19.47
C ASN A 221 13.66 5.38 -18.11
N TYR A 222 12.77 4.38 -18.11
CA TYR A 222 12.27 3.79 -16.88
C TYR A 222 13.37 3.06 -16.10
N ARG A 223 14.28 2.36 -16.79
CA ARG A 223 15.44 1.70 -16.17
C ARG A 223 16.39 2.74 -15.57
N ALA A 224 16.70 3.80 -16.31
CA ALA A 224 17.56 4.88 -15.84
C ALA A 224 17.04 5.49 -14.52
N MET A 225 15.73 5.70 -14.39
CA MET A 225 15.15 6.20 -13.12
C MET A 225 15.22 5.20 -11.95
N ILE A 226 15.15 3.89 -12.21
CA ILE A 226 15.33 2.86 -11.18
C ILE A 226 16.79 2.78 -10.73
N GLU A 227 17.71 2.95 -11.68
CA GLU A 227 19.15 2.93 -11.44
C GLU A 227 19.64 4.23 -10.79
N HIS A 228 18.93 5.34 -11.01
CA HIS A 228 19.18 6.63 -10.38
C HIS A 228 19.01 6.54 -8.87
N GLU A 229 20.06 6.91 -8.15
CA GLU A 229 20.09 6.75 -6.70
C GLU A 229 19.22 7.80 -6.00
N ILE A 230 18.30 7.34 -5.15
CA ILE A 230 17.70 8.20 -4.11
C ILE A 230 18.77 8.49 -3.06
N LYS A 231 19.41 9.65 -3.23
CA LYS A 231 20.44 10.23 -2.34
C LYS A 231 19.91 10.56 -0.95
N GLN A 232 20.83 10.73 0.01
CA GLN A 232 20.52 11.08 1.39
C GLN A 232 19.74 12.40 1.52
N GLU A 233 20.07 13.42 0.72
CA GLU A 233 19.36 14.71 0.73
C GLU A 233 17.86 14.60 0.40
N HIS A 234 17.46 13.60 -0.40
CA HIS A 234 16.05 13.32 -0.69
C HIS A 234 15.38 12.64 0.51
N ILE A 235 16.10 11.71 1.16
CA ILE A 235 15.62 10.97 2.32
C ILE A 235 15.41 11.93 3.49
N ASP A 236 16.41 12.76 3.79
CA ASP A 236 16.34 13.76 4.87
C ASP A 236 15.12 14.66 4.70
N ARG A 237 14.83 15.08 3.47
CA ARG A 237 13.65 15.89 3.15
C ARG A 237 12.34 15.14 3.33
N PHE A 238 12.27 13.88 2.93
CA PHE A 238 11.08 13.06 3.20
C PHE A 238 10.86 12.91 4.71
N ASP A 239 11.93 12.71 5.48
CA ASP A 239 11.91 12.49 6.92
C ASP A 239 11.54 13.74 7.73
N GLU A 240 11.72 14.95 7.20
CA GLU A 240 11.29 16.21 7.84
C GLU A 240 9.81 16.18 8.25
N THR A 241 8.98 15.50 7.46
CA THR A 241 7.54 15.41 7.70
C THR A 241 7.04 13.97 7.91
N HIS A 242 7.83 12.98 7.48
CA HIS A 242 7.44 11.56 7.45
C HIS A 242 8.65 10.67 7.78
N PRO A 243 9.12 10.63 9.04
CA PRO A 243 10.35 9.94 9.46
C PRO A 243 10.35 8.43 9.19
N GLU A 244 9.19 7.83 8.97
CA GLU A 244 9.04 6.45 8.55
C GLU A 244 9.67 6.14 7.18
N MET A 245 9.83 7.14 6.32
CA MET A 245 10.35 6.97 4.97
C MET A 245 11.81 6.53 4.97
N GLY A 246 12.67 7.20 5.74
CA GLY A 246 14.09 6.88 5.86
C GLY A 246 14.33 5.50 6.46
N VAL A 247 13.50 5.06 7.41
CA VAL A 247 13.56 3.70 7.97
C VAL A 247 13.29 2.67 6.88
N ILE A 248 12.23 2.86 6.10
CA ILE A 248 11.86 1.91 5.04
C ILE A 248 12.88 1.91 3.91
N ILE A 249 13.34 3.08 3.45
CA ILE A 249 14.41 3.15 2.43
C ILE A 249 15.66 2.43 2.92
N SER A 250 16.07 2.65 4.18
CA SER A 250 17.23 2.00 4.77
C SER A 250 17.09 0.49 4.84
N TYR A 251 15.91 -0.02 5.22
CA TYR A 251 15.58 -1.44 5.19
C TYR A 251 15.79 -2.03 3.78
N TYR A 252 15.22 -1.42 2.74
CA TYR A 252 15.36 -1.94 1.38
C TYR A 252 16.79 -1.79 0.81
N LYS A 253 17.52 -0.72 1.18
CA LYS A 253 18.95 -0.60 0.84
C LYS A 253 19.76 -1.74 1.49
N LYS A 254 19.48 -2.10 2.75
CA LYS A 254 20.09 -3.25 3.43
C LYS A 254 19.74 -4.57 2.73
N LEU A 255 18.45 -4.84 2.52
CA LEU A 255 17.97 -6.07 1.87
C LEU A 255 18.59 -6.26 0.46
N ARG A 256 18.73 -5.18 -0.32
CA ARG A 256 19.37 -5.20 -1.65
C ARG A 256 20.85 -5.57 -1.58
N ARG A 257 21.57 -5.18 -0.53
CA ARG A 257 22.98 -5.56 -0.33
C ARG A 257 23.08 -7.04 0.02
N GLU A 258 22.26 -7.51 0.95
CA GLU A 258 22.26 -8.90 1.43
C GLU A 258 21.85 -9.91 0.35
N ARG A 259 20.99 -9.52 -0.61
CA ARG A 259 20.56 -10.38 -1.73
C ARG A 259 21.47 -10.34 -2.96
N LYS A 260 22.46 -9.45 -2.98
CA LYS A 260 23.46 -9.35 -4.07
C LYS A 260 24.72 -10.19 -3.81
N GLU A 261 24.80 -10.82 -2.65
CA GLU A 261 25.79 -11.84 -2.26
C GLU A 261 25.18 -13.23 -2.42
#